data_AF-A0A1D2YT63-F1
#
_entry.id   AF-A0A1D2YT63-F1
#
_cell.length_a   1.000
_cell.length_b   1.000
_cell.length_c   1.000
_cell.angle_alpha   90.00
_cell.angle_beta   90.00
_cell.angle_gamma   90.00
#
_symmetry.space_group_name_H-M   'P 1'
#
loop_
_entity.id
_entity.type
_entity.pdbx_description
1 polymer ?
#
loop_
_entity_poly.entity_id
_entity_poly.type
_entity_poly.pdbx_seq_one_letter_code
_entity_poly.pdbx_strand_id
1 'polypeptide(L)'
;MSVSFVIGKGIESAEYAEDAIEFSEEIQQFLSKNRDIFSKDISKLVDIDPYADTCITSDDVLVIRDIAISIKNDIAAKESNSSDMIDEVIEFTTELIDFCNEAMEKGLNLIAVGD
;
A
#
# COMPACT_ATOMS: atom_id res chain seq x y z
N MET A 1 13.01 6.68 -4.63
CA MET A 1 13.01 5.31 -4.08
C MET A 1 11.56 4.87 -3.96
N SER A 2 11.22 3.72 -4.53
CA SER A 2 9.87 3.14 -4.44
C SER A 2 9.89 1.86 -3.61
N VAL A 3 8.71 1.39 -3.23
CA VAL A 3 8.53 0.09 -2.59
C VAL A 3 7.65 -0.74 -3.51
N SER A 4 7.99 -1.99 -3.74
CA SER A 4 7.11 -2.92 -4.47
C SER A 4 6.43 -3.87 -3.50
N PHE A 5 5.11 -4.00 -3.58
CA PHE A 5 4.37 -4.98 -2.80
C PHE A 5 4.14 -6.25 -3.61
N VAL A 6 4.47 -7.40 -3.03
CA VAL A 6 4.25 -8.72 -3.62
C VAL A 6 3.60 -9.67 -2.61
N ILE A 7 2.91 -10.71 -3.08
CA ILE A 7 2.29 -11.72 -2.21
C ILE A 7 3.22 -12.92 -2.08
N GLY A 8 3.48 -13.35 -0.84
CA GLY A 8 4.46 -14.40 -0.61
C GLY A 8 4.35 -15.10 0.75
N LYS A 9 5.10 -16.18 0.93
CA LYS A 9 5.23 -16.85 2.24
C LYS A 9 6.23 -16.12 3.14
N GLY A 10 7.22 -15.46 2.54
CA GLY A 10 8.31 -14.77 3.22
C GLY A 10 9.10 -13.92 2.23
N ILE A 11 10.12 -13.21 2.72
CA ILE A 11 10.95 -12.32 1.89
C ILE A 11 11.62 -13.11 0.76
N GLU A 12 12.07 -14.34 1.03
CA GLU A 12 12.67 -15.20 0.00
C GLU A 12 11.74 -15.56 -1.17
N SER A 13 10.42 -15.38 -1.02
CA SER A 13 9.48 -15.64 -2.12
C SER A 13 9.30 -14.45 -3.06
N ALA A 14 9.81 -13.27 -2.71
CA ALA A 14 9.66 -12.06 -3.51
C ALA A 14 10.34 -12.16 -4.88
N GLU A 15 11.48 -12.85 -4.98
CA GLU A 15 12.20 -13.06 -6.25
C GLU A 15 11.40 -13.90 -7.27
N TYR A 16 10.35 -14.60 -6.82
CA TYR A 16 9.50 -15.46 -7.64
C TYR A 16 8.09 -14.87 -7.83
N ALA A 17 7.84 -13.65 -7.39
CA ALA A 17 6.54 -13.00 -7.54
C ALA A 17 6.24 -12.74 -9.01
N GLU A 18 5.05 -13.13 -9.45
CA GLU A 18 4.58 -12.92 -10.83
C GLU A 18 3.99 -11.51 -11.02
N ASP A 19 3.41 -10.96 -9.96
CA ASP A 19 2.77 -9.66 -9.93
C ASP A 19 3.30 -8.80 -8.77
N ALA A 20 3.36 -7.50 -8.98
CA ALA A 20 3.78 -6.52 -8.00
C ALA A 20 2.98 -5.22 -8.14
N ILE A 21 2.76 -4.53 -7.02
CA ILE A 21 2.20 -3.18 -6.99
C ILE A 21 3.31 -2.21 -6.61
N GLU A 22 3.51 -1.17 -7.40
CA GLU A 22 4.49 -0.14 -7.09
C GLU A 22 3.88 0.93 -6.17
N PHE A 23 4.50 1.12 -5.02
CA PHE A 23 4.30 2.27 -4.16
C PHE A 23 5.34 3.33 -4.48
N SER A 24 5.04 4.15 -5.48
CA SER A 24 5.97 5.13 -6.03
C SER A 24 6.35 6.21 -5.00
N GLU A 25 7.51 6.83 -5.20
CA GLU A 25 7.95 7.93 -4.33
C GLU A 25 6.94 9.10 -4.33
N GLU A 26 6.28 9.36 -5.45
CA GLU A 26 5.30 10.43 -5.58
C GLU A 26 4.06 10.16 -4.70
N ILE A 27 3.55 8.93 -4.71
CA ILE A 27 2.43 8.51 -3.86
C ILE A 27 2.86 8.55 -2.39
N GLN A 28 4.05 8.03 -2.05
CA GLN A 28 4.59 8.08 -0.70
C GLN A 28 4.70 9.52 -0.18
N GLN A 29 5.25 10.43 -0.98
CA GLN A 29 5.38 11.84 -0.63
C GLN A 29 4.02 12.51 -0.49
N PHE A 30 3.07 12.23 -1.39
CA PHE A 30 1.72 12.76 -1.32
C PHE A 30 1.03 12.35 -0.01
N LEU A 31 1.01 11.06 0.30
CA LEU A 31 0.39 10.55 1.52
C LEU A 31 1.09 11.11 2.77
N SER A 32 2.42 11.16 2.77
CA SER A 32 3.19 11.69 3.90
C SER A 32 2.97 13.18 4.16
N LYS A 33 2.89 14.01 3.10
CA LYS A 33 2.63 15.46 3.23
C LYS A 33 1.20 15.77 3.68
N ASN A 34 0.27 14.85 3.41
CA ASN A 34 -1.15 15.03 3.66
C ASN A 34 -1.68 14.17 4.81
N ARG A 35 -0.83 13.63 5.71
CA ARG A 35 -1.28 12.74 6.81
C ARG A 35 -2.49 13.27 7.58
N ASP A 36 -2.54 14.57 7.83
CA ASP A 36 -3.61 15.25 8.58
C ASP A 36 -4.98 15.24 7.90
N ILE A 37 -5.04 14.92 6.60
CA ILE A 37 -6.31 14.88 5.87
C ILE A 37 -7.05 13.55 5.99
N PHE A 38 -6.36 12.51 6.46
CA PHE A 38 -6.92 11.17 6.58
C PHE A 38 -7.54 10.96 7.95
N SER A 39 -8.66 10.24 7.96
CA SER A 39 -9.44 9.98 9.17
C SER A 39 -8.81 8.92 10.09
N LYS A 40 -7.85 8.15 9.57
CA LYS A 40 -7.10 7.11 10.29
C LYS A 40 -5.61 7.39 10.27
N ASP A 41 -4.91 6.81 11.24
CA ASP A 41 -3.45 6.73 11.21
C ASP A 41 -3.00 5.83 10.06
N ILE A 42 -2.29 6.42 9.10
CA ILE A 42 -1.77 5.73 7.92
C ILE A 42 -0.30 5.33 8.07
N SER A 43 0.33 5.61 9.23
CA SER A 43 1.77 5.46 9.47
C SER A 43 2.30 4.05 9.12
N LYS A 44 1.52 3.00 9.38
CA LYS A 44 1.90 1.62 9.01
C LYS A 44 2.12 1.39 7.51
N LEU A 45 1.56 2.22 6.64
CA LEU A 45 1.79 2.16 5.19
C LEU A 45 2.91 3.11 4.76
N VAL A 46 2.87 4.35 5.22
CA VAL A 46 3.80 5.41 4.76
C VAL A 46 5.19 5.37 5.42
N ASP A 47 5.34 4.68 6.55
CA ASP A 47 6.62 4.53 7.26
C ASP A 47 7.31 3.20 6.93
N ILE A 48 6.85 2.49 5.89
CA ILE A 48 7.56 1.31 5.37
C ILE A 48 8.92 1.77 4.84
N ASP A 49 9.98 1.10 5.29
CA ASP A 49 11.35 1.45 4.93
C ASP A 49 11.60 1.11 3.45
N PRO A 50 11.86 2.11 2.59
CA PRO A 50 12.12 1.84 1.17
C PRO A 50 13.48 1.18 0.91
N TYR A 51 14.35 1.07 1.91
CA TYR A 51 15.68 0.46 1.79
C TYR A 51 15.76 -0.97 2.35
N ALA A 52 14.65 -1.51 2.86
CA ALA A 52 14.64 -2.80 3.53
C ALA A 52 13.40 -3.61 3.20
N ASP A 53 13.62 -4.88 2.86
CA ASP A 53 12.52 -5.82 2.66
C ASP A 53 11.80 -6.07 3.98
N THR A 54 10.48 -5.93 3.93
CA THR A 54 9.61 -6.06 5.10
C THR A 54 8.53 -7.10 4.84
N CYS A 55 8.47 -8.11 5.70
CA CYS A 55 7.37 -9.08 5.69
C CYS A 55 6.20 -8.56 6.54
N ILE A 56 5.07 -8.27 5.90
CA ILE A 56 3.83 -7.84 6.54
C ILE A 56 2.98 -9.09 6.76
N THR A 57 2.87 -9.49 8.03
CA THR A 57 2.16 -10.71 8.43
C THR A 57 0.67 -10.62 8.15
N SER A 58 -0.03 -11.76 8.06
CA SER A 58 -1.47 -11.79 7.77
C SER A 58 -2.34 -10.90 8.69
N ASP A 59 -1.99 -10.77 9.98
CA ASP A 59 -2.68 -9.85 10.90
C ASP A 59 -2.46 -8.38 10.52
N ASP A 60 -1.25 -8.03 10.09
CA ASP A 60 -0.92 -6.69 9.63
C ASP A 60 -1.44 -6.40 8.20
N VAL A 61 -1.58 -7.41 7.34
CA VAL A 61 -2.21 -7.28 6.01
C VAL A 61 -3.64 -6.76 6.15
N LEU A 62 -4.39 -7.24 7.14
CA LEU A 62 -5.72 -6.74 7.44
C LEU A 62 -5.70 -5.23 7.76
N VAL A 63 -4.70 -4.80 8.53
CA VAL A 63 -4.54 -3.39 8.92
C VAL A 63 -4.15 -2.53 7.72
N ILE A 64 -3.23 -2.99 6.87
CA ILE A 64 -2.84 -2.30 5.64
C ILE A 64 -4.02 -2.14 4.70
N ARG A 65 -4.83 -3.18 4.51
CA ARG A 65 -6.08 -3.11 3.73
C ARG A 65 -7.02 -2.04 4.28
N ASP A 66 -7.25 -2.05 5.60
CA ASP A 66 -8.17 -1.12 6.25
C ASP A 66 -7.68 0.34 6.20
N ILE A 67 -6.36 0.55 6.12
CA ILE A 67 -5.73 1.84 5.85
C ILE A 67 -5.98 2.24 4.39
N ALA A 68 -5.71 1.36 3.43
CA ALA A 68 -5.91 1.64 2.00
C ALA A 68 -7.38 1.99 1.67
N ILE A 69 -8.34 1.27 2.26
CA ILE A 69 -9.77 1.60 2.16
C ILE A 69 -10.06 3.00 2.71
N SER A 70 -9.47 3.34 3.87
CA SER A 70 -9.67 4.66 4.48
C SER A 70 -9.13 5.78 3.60
N ILE A 71 -7.90 5.64 3.11
CA ILE A 71 -7.26 6.60 2.20
C ILE A 71 -8.14 6.81 0.97
N LYS A 72 -8.57 5.73 0.32
CA LYS A 72 -9.41 5.80 -0.87
C LYS A 72 -10.71 6.56 -0.62
N ASN A 73 -11.39 6.26 0.49
CA ASN A 73 -12.65 6.91 0.86
C ASN A 73 -12.45 8.39 1.21
N ASP A 74 -11.41 8.72 1.96
CA ASP A 74 -11.10 10.09 2.38
C ASP A 74 -10.72 10.97 1.19
N ILE A 75 -10.00 10.41 0.19
CA ILE A 75 -9.68 11.10 -1.06
C ILE A 75 -10.93 11.27 -1.92
N ALA A 76 -11.72 10.20 -2.11
CA ALA A 76 -12.94 10.26 -2.91
C ALA A 76 -13.95 11.29 -2.37
N ALA A 77 -14.04 11.44 -1.04
CA ALA A 77 -14.92 12.42 -0.42
C ALA A 77 -14.51 13.88 -0.66
N LYS A 78 -13.27 14.13 -1.11
CA LYS A 78 -12.72 15.47 -1.34
C LYS A 78 -12.90 15.98 -2.77
N GLU A 79 -13.93 15.49 -3.49
CA GLU A 79 -14.39 15.69 -4.90
C GLU A 79 -14.12 17.02 -5.64
N SER A 80 -13.53 18.04 -5.03
CA SER A 80 -13.41 19.38 -5.60
C SER A 80 -12.19 19.63 -6.50
N ASN A 81 -11.21 18.72 -6.58
CA ASN A 81 -10.03 18.90 -7.45
C ASN A 81 -9.45 17.55 -7.90
N SER A 82 -10.07 16.87 -8.88
CA SER A 82 -9.40 15.74 -9.55
C SER A 82 -8.08 16.22 -10.14
N SER A 83 -6.99 15.61 -9.70
CA SER A 83 -5.64 15.82 -10.22
C SER A 83 -5.05 14.46 -10.53
N ASP A 84 -4.14 14.36 -11.50
CA ASP A 84 -3.49 13.10 -11.89
C ASP A 84 -2.96 12.31 -10.65
N MET A 85 -2.39 13.01 -9.67
CA MET A 85 -1.92 12.43 -8.40
C MET A 85 -3.01 11.75 -7.56
N ILE A 86 -4.24 12.29 -7.57
CA ILE A 86 -5.36 11.70 -6.83
C ILE A 86 -5.80 10.41 -7.52
N ASP A 87 -5.83 10.41 -8.86
CA ASP A 87 -6.19 9.23 -9.64
C ASP A 87 -5.15 8.12 -9.43
N GLU A 88 -3.86 8.44 -9.43
CA GLU A 88 -2.77 7.52 -9.10
C GLU A 88 -2.90 6.94 -7.69
N VAL A 89 -3.25 7.76 -6.68
CA VAL A 89 -3.43 7.26 -5.30
C VAL A 89 -4.67 6.36 -5.22
N ILE A 90 -5.75 6.67 -5.94
CA ILE A 90 -6.96 5.83 -5.99
C ILE A 90 -6.67 4.50 -6.67
N GLU A 91 -5.91 4.50 -7.77
CA GLU A 91 -5.47 3.30 -8.48
C GLU A 91 -4.62 2.43 -7.56
N PHE A 92 -3.53 2.98 -7.01
CA PHE A 92 -2.65 2.29 -6.07
C PHE A 92 -3.40 1.72 -4.86
N THR A 93 -4.26 2.51 -4.21
CA THR A 93 -5.02 2.01 -3.06
C THR A 93 -6.02 0.93 -3.44
N THR A 94 -6.56 0.96 -4.66
CA THR A 94 -7.46 -0.10 -5.15
C THR A 94 -6.70 -1.39 -5.38
N GLU A 95 -5.57 -1.33 -6.09
CA GLU A 95 -4.72 -2.51 -6.30
C GLU A 95 -4.22 -3.08 -4.97
N LEU A 96 -3.79 -2.23 -4.04
CA LEU A 96 -3.29 -2.67 -2.73
C LEU A 96 -4.38 -3.38 -1.92
N ILE A 97 -5.64 -2.92 -2.01
CA ILE A 97 -6.78 -3.59 -1.38
C ILE A 97 -6.96 -4.99 -1.96
N ASP A 98 -6.90 -5.11 -3.29
CA ASP A 98 -7.07 -6.38 -3.99
C ASP A 98 -5.95 -7.36 -3.65
N PHE A 99 -4.69 -6.90 -3.62
CA PHE A 99 -3.55 -7.71 -3.16
C PHE A 99 -3.69 -8.16 -1.72
N CYS A 100 -4.14 -7.28 -0.82
CA CYS A 100 -4.37 -7.67 0.57
C CYS A 100 -5.48 -8.73 0.68
N ASN A 101 -6.57 -8.58 -0.07
CA ASN A 101 -7.66 -9.56 -0.14
C ASN A 101 -7.15 -10.91 -0.64
N GLU A 102 -6.40 -10.92 -1.74
CA GLU A 102 -5.82 -12.12 -2.30
C GLU A 102 -4.83 -12.80 -1.34
N ALA A 103 -3.96 -12.03 -0.68
CA ALA A 103 -3.03 -12.55 0.32
C ALA A 103 -3.78 -13.22 1.48
N MET A 104 -4.85 -12.60 1.99
CA MET A 104 -5.67 -13.20 3.06
C MET A 104 -6.41 -14.45 2.59
N GLU A 105 -6.99 -14.45 1.38
CA GLU A 105 -7.68 -15.63 0.82
C GLU A 105 -6.73 -16.82 0.65
N LYS A 106 -5.48 -16.56 0.25
CA LYS A 106 -4.44 -17.58 0.09
C LYS A 106 -3.74 -17.96 1.41
N GLY A 107 -3.99 -17.24 2.50
CA GLY A 107 -3.29 -17.42 3.77
C GLY A 107 -1.79 -17.09 3.66
N LEU A 108 -1.45 -16.07 2.86
CA LEU A 108 -0.10 -15.59 2.60
C LEU A 108 0.14 -14.22 3.25
N ASN A 109 1.38 -13.75 3.15
CA ASN A 109 1.83 -12.45 3.62
C ASN A 109 1.93 -11.47 2.45
N LEU A 110 1.96 -10.19 2.78
CA LEU A 110 2.37 -9.14 1.86
C LEU A 110 3.84 -8.82 2.12
N ILE A 111 4.68 -8.79 1.11
CA ILE A 111 6.10 -8.46 1.22
C ILE A 111 6.31 -7.11 0.56
N ALA A 112 6.80 -6.14 1.33
CA ALA A 112 7.30 -4.88 0.80
C ALA A 112 8.78 -5.04 0.45
N VAL A 113 9.11 -4.88 -0.82
CA VAL A 113 10.46 -4.97 -1.36
C VAL A 113 10.98 -3.56 -1.57
N GLY A 114 12.10 -3.24 -0.93
CA GLY A 114 12.77 -1.95 -1.10
C GLY A 114 13.64 -1.92 -2.36
N ASP A 115 13.90 -0.71 -2.87
CA ASP A 115 14.88 -0.45 -3.94
C ASP A 115 16.17 0.15 -3.35
#